data_AF-A0AAX2RV32-F1
#
_entry.id   AF-A0AAX2RV32-F1
#
_cell.length_a   1.000
_cell.length_b   1.000
_cell.length_c   1.000
_cell.angle_alpha   90.00
_cell.angle_beta   90.00
_cell.angle_gamma   90.00
#
_symmetry.space_group_name_H-M   'P 1'
#
loop_
_entity.id
_entity.type
_entity.pdbx_description
1 polymer ?
#
loop_
_entity_poly.entity_id
_entity_poly.type
_entity_poly.pdbx_seq_one_letter_code
_entity_poly.pdbx_strand_id
1 'polypeptide(L)'
;MASPLVLIHRILGFAAARRGRTLSGGSPQHNGERFSNVAPRPAEGLGKTLGIAWNMLFNKPRNTVPAGMLPVDSLTRAELDAAPDRSLYRLGHSTLLLKLRGEFWLTDPVFAERASPFRRVGPKRFHAPPIALEDLPPLRGVILSHDHYDHLDRDTVLALAATTGVFVTTLGVGDRLIEWGIDAKKVRQLDWWQSVDEAGLTLTATPAQHFSGRSLFDGNSTLWASWVIVDDDLRVFFSGDTGYFDGFRTIGERLGPFDVTLIETGAYDAQWPYVHMQPEETVQAHIDLRGRWLVPIHNGTFDLAMHRWQEPFERVTALAIVRGVELSTPRMGERLALDEPHRGERWWRTVDERVPSVATKSRRWPLCTSQATK
;
A
#
# COMPACT_ATOMS: atom_id res chain seq x y z
N MET A 1 22.64 -34.66 -0.57
CA MET A 1 22.93 -33.93 -1.83
C MET A 1 21.78 -32.96 -2.05
N ALA A 2 22.05 -31.65 -2.15
CA ALA A 2 20.98 -30.68 -2.41
C ALA A 2 20.42 -30.90 -3.83
N SER A 3 19.09 -30.80 -4.00
CA SER A 3 18.44 -30.90 -5.31
C SER A 3 19.04 -29.88 -6.29
N PRO A 4 19.23 -30.22 -7.59
CA PRO A 4 19.76 -29.30 -8.60
C PRO A 4 19.03 -27.95 -8.62
N LEU A 5 17.71 -27.93 -8.40
CA LEU A 5 16.91 -26.70 -8.32
C LEU A 5 17.33 -25.80 -7.14
N VAL A 6 17.64 -26.38 -5.99
CA VAL A 6 18.06 -25.65 -4.78
C VAL A 6 19.45 -25.05 -4.97
N LEU A 7 20.33 -25.77 -5.68
CA LEU A 7 21.67 -25.27 -6.00
C LEU A 7 21.61 -24.12 -7.02
N ILE A 8 20.75 -24.23 -8.03
CA ILE A 8 20.52 -23.18 -9.04
C ILE A 8 19.91 -21.93 -8.39
N HIS A 9 18.90 -22.07 -7.53
CA HIS A 9 18.32 -20.95 -6.78
C HIS A 9 19.36 -20.27 -5.87
N ARG A 10 20.23 -21.04 -5.20
CA ARG A 10 21.32 -20.47 -4.41
C ARG A 10 22.30 -19.67 -5.27
N ILE A 11 22.72 -20.20 -6.42
CA ILE A 11 23.66 -19.51 -7.32
C ILE A 11 23.05 -18.22 -7.89
N LEU A 12 21.78 -18.27 -8.31
CA LEU A 12 21.04 -17.09 -8.78
C LEU A 12 20.89 -16.05 -7.68
N GLY A 13 20.56 -16.47 -6.45
CA GLY A 13 20.49 -15.58 -5.29
C GLY A 13 21.84 -14.95 -4.93
N PHE A 14 22.94 -15.70 -4.99
CA PHE A 14 24.29 -15.15 -4.78
C PHE A 14 24.69 -14.13 -5.85
N ALA A 15 24.34 -14.36 -7.12
CA ALA A 15 24.59 -13.41 -8.20
C ALA A 15 23.72 -12.15 -8.09
N ALA A 16 22.44 -12.30 -7.74
CA ALA A 16 21.51 -11.20 -7.48
C ALA A 16 21.99 -10.34 -6.29
N ALA A 17 22.28 -10.96 -5.15
CA ALA A 17 22.79 -10.27 -3.96
C ALA A 17 24.15 -9.58 -4.18
N ARG A 18 24.95 -10.03 -5.15
CA ARG A 18 26.20 -9.36 -5.53
C ARG A 18 25.95 -8.17 -6.45
N ARG A 19 25.06 -8.30 -7.43
CA ARG A 19 24.63 -7.20 -8.32
C ARG A 19 23.93 -6.10 -7.54
N GLY A 20 23.02 -6.47 -6.65
CA GLY A 20 22.34 -5.60 -5.70
C GLY A 20 23.28 -4.77 -4.86
N ARG A 21 24.25 -5.42 -4.19
CA ARG A 21 25.29 -4.72 -3.42
C ARG A 21 26.10 -3.72 -4.25
N THR A 22 26.37 -4.02 -5.52
CA THR A 22 27.05 -3.08 -6.42
C THR A 22 26.17 -1.88 -6.76
N LEU A 23 24.88 -2.09 -7.06
CA LEU A 23 23.94 -1.01 -7.36
C LEU A 23 23.67 -0.14 -6.13
N SER A 24 23.38 -0.74 -4.98
CA SER A 24 23.15 -0.05 -3.71
C SER A 24 24.39 0.71 -3.23
N GLY A 25 25.60 0.18 -3.45
CA GLY A 25 26.85 0.87 -3.10
C GLY A 25 27.09 2.17 -3.86
N GLY A 26 26.42 2.39 -4.99
CA GLY A 26 26.45 3.65 -5.75
C GLY A 26 25.39 4.67 -5.34
N SER A 27 24.45 4.30 -4.46
CA SER A 27 23.38 5.20 -4.01
C SER A 27 23.90 6.23 -3.01
N PRO A 28 23.59 7.54 -3.18
CA PRO A 28 23.89 8.55 -2.18
C PRO A 28 23.21 8.30 -0.83
N GLN A 29 22.14 7.50 -0.81
CA GLN A 29 21.31 7.24 0.37
C GLN A 29 21.65 5.92 1.06
N HIS A 30 22.70 5.22 0.61
CA HIS A 30 23.13 3.96 1.17
C HIS A 30 24.52 4.11 1.81
N ASN A 31 24.64 3.79 3.10
CA ASN A 31 25.90 3.96 3.85
C ASN A 31 26.86 2.75 3.76
N GLY A 32 26.60 1.83 2.85
CA GLY A 32 27.33 0.55 2.71
C GLY A 32 26.63 -0.64 3.38
N GLU A 33 25.72 -0.39 4.32
CA GLU A 33 24.93 -1.43 5.00
C GLU A 33 23.42 -1.23 4.88
N ARG A 34 22.95 0.03 4.96
CA ARG A 34 21.52 0.37 5.02
C ARG A 34 21.21 1.65 4.27
N PHE A 35 19.97 1.75 3.82
CA PHE A 35 19.38 2.98 3.29
C PHE A 35 18.92 3.94 4.39
N SER A 36 18.93 5.24 4.10
CA SER A 36 18.46 6.31 4.98
C SER A 36 17.52 7.29 4.30
N ASN A 37 16.62 7.90 5.09
CA ASN A 37 15.76 8.99 4.62
C ASN A 37 16.55 10.27 4.32
N VAL A 38 15.99 11.12 3.44
CA VAL A 38 16.50 12.49 3.22
C VAL A 38 16.36 13.31 4.50
N ALA A 39 15.17 13.30 5.11
CA ALA A 39 14.97 13.92 6.41
C ALA A 39 15.24 12.89 7.52
N PRO A 40 16.11 13.18 8.50
CA PRO A 40 16.42 12.23 9.56
C PRO A 40 15.17 11.83 10.33
N ARG A 41 14.96 10.52 10.47
CA ARG A 41 13.95 9.95 11.38
C ARG A 41 14.59 9.72 12.75
N PRO A 42 13.97 10.13 13.87
CA PRO A 42 14.47 9.77 15.19
C PRO A 42 14.56 8.24 15.34
N ALA A 43 15.68 7.76 15.87
CA ALA A 43 15.83 6.35 16.20
C ALA A 43 14.80 5.98 17.29
N GLU A 44 14.00 4.95 17.03
CA GLU A 44 13.06 4.45 18.02
C GLU A 44 13.74 3.39 18.89
N GLY A 45 13.71 3.60 20.20
CA GLY A 45 14.24 2.62 21.15
C GLY A 45 13.34 1.37 21.25
N LEU A 46 13.95 0.21 21.53
CA LEU A 46 13.26 -1.08 21.64
C LEU A 46 12.04 -1.04 22.58
N GLY A 47 12.12 -0.29 23.68
CA GLY A 47 11.00 -0.13 24.61
C GLY A 47 9.78 0.54 23.97
N LYS A 48 9.98 1.55 23.12
CA LYS A 48 8.90 2.22 22.37
C LYS A 48 8.25 1.24 21.40
N THR A 49 9.07 0.51 20.63
CA THR A 49 8.58 -0.50 19.67
C THR A 49 7.77 -1.59 20.35
N LEU A 50 8.24 -2.12 21.48
CA LEU A 50 7.50 -3.10 22.28
C LEU A 50 6.20 -2.53 22.85
N GLY A 51 6.20 -1.27 23.29
CA GLY A 51 5.00 -0.57 23.74
C GLY A 51 3.95 -0.40 22.65
N ILE A 52 4.36 -0.04 21.42
CA ILE A 52 3.48 0.03 20.25
C ILE A 52 2.89 -1.36 19.95
N ALA A 53 3.73 -2.40 19.91
CA ALA A 53 3.27 -3.76 19.66
C ALA A 53 2.27 -4.24 20.73
N TRP A 54 2.53 -3.92 22.00
CA TRP A 54 1.61 -4.21 23.11
C TRP A 54 0.27 -3.49 22.93
N ASN A 55 0.31 -2.20 22.59
CA ASN A 55 -0.91 -1.42 22.38
C ASN A 55 -1.74 -1.95 21.21
N MET A 56 -1.10 -2.28 20.09
CA MET A 56 -1.74 -2.86 18.91
C MET A 56 -2.40 -4.22 19.21
N LEU A 57 -1.83 -5.01 20.13
CA LEU A 57 -2.34 -6.33 20.47
C LEU A 57 -3.42 -6.31 21.56
N PHE A 58 -3.28 -5.44 22.57
CA PHE A 58 -4.11 -5.49 23.78
C PHE A 58 -4.94 -4.24 24.05
N ASN A 59 -4.57 -3.08 23.51
CA ASN A 59 -5.20 -1.78 23.79
C ASN A 59 -5.82 -1.13 22.55
N LYS A 60 -6.16 -1.94 21.54
CA LYS A 60 -6.70 -1.44 20.28
C LYS A 60 -8.08 -0.81 20.49
N PRO A 61 -8.35 0.42 20.01
CA PRO A 61 -9.63 1.06 20.18
C PRO A 61 -10.78 0.27 19.54
N ARG A 62 -12.02 0.58 19.94
CA ARG A 62 -13.19 0.00 19.29
C ARG A 62 -13.33 0.54 17.86
N ASN A 63 -13.89 -0.27 16.98
CA ASN A 63 -14.22 0.09 15.59
C ASN A 63 -12.99 0.39 14.70
N THR A 64 -11.82 -0.20 15.01
CA THR A 64 -10.67 -0.23 14.06
C THR A 64 -10.89 -1.20 12.91
N VAL A 65 -11.90 -2.06 13.03
CA VAL A 65 -12.38 -2.98 11.99
C VAL A 65 -13.86 -2.66 11.73
N PRO A 66 -14.32 -2.70 10.47
CA PRO A 66 -15.73 -2.53 10.13
C PRO A 66 -16.61 -3.63 10.75
N ALA A 67 -17.79 -3.25 11.24
CA ALA A 67 -18.78 -4.18 11.77
C ALA A 67 -19.61 -4.86 10.66
N GLY A 68 -19.85 -4.14 9.55
CA GLY A 68 -20.54 -4.63 8.37
C GLY A 68 -19.61 -4.92 7.19
N MET A 69 -20.17 -5.49 6.12
CA MET A 69 -19.44 -5.68 4.86
C MET A 69 -19.24 -4.33 4.15
N LEU A 70 -18.04 -4.10 3.63
CA LEU A 70 -17.76 -2.94 2.79
C LEU A 70 -18.39 -3.12 1.40
N PRO A 71 -18.93 -2.06 0.79
CA PRO A 71 -19.35 -2.12 -0.60
C PRO A 71 -18.12 -2.31 -1.50
N VAL A 72 -18.13 -3.36 -2.31
CA VAL A 72 -17.10 -3.68 -3.30
C VAL A 72 -17.80 -3.94 -4.63
N ASP A 73 -17.35 -3.24 -5.66
CA ASP A 73 -17.83 -3.44 -7.03
C ASP A 73 -17.01 -4.55 -7.67
N SER A 74 -17.59 -5.75 -7.80
CA SER A 74 -16.91 -6.87 -8.44
C SER A 74 -16.56 -6.57 -9.88
N LEU A 75 -15.37 -6.99 -10.31
CA LEU A 75 -14.83 -6.78 -11.65
C LEU A 75 -14.61 -8.13 -12.35
N THR A 76 -14.87 -8.14 -13.65
CA THR A 76 -14.51 -9.23 -14.56
C THR A 76 -13.41 -8.80 -15.52
N ARG A 77 -12.66 -9.77 -16.06
CA ARG A 77 -11.66 -9.52 -17.11
C ARG A 77 -12.25 -8.79 -18.32
N ALA A 78 -13.47 -9.18 -18.74
CA ALA A 78 -14.13 -8.58 -19.88
C ALA A 78 -14.45 -7.09 -19.66
N GLU A 79 -14.87 -6.70 -18.46
CA GLU A 79 -15.11 -5.29 -18.11
C GLU A 79 -13.81 -4.48 -18.12
N LEU A 80 -12.72 -5.05 -17.59
CA LEU A 80 -11.39 -4.42 -17.65
C LEU A 80 -10.92 -4.24 -19.09
N ASP A 81 -11.01 -5.29 -19.91
CA ASP A 81 -10.60 -5.26 -21.32
C ASP A 81 -11.44 -4.28 -22.13
N ALA A 82 -12.74 -4.14 -21.83
CA ALA A 82 -13.64 -3.19 -22.48
C ALA A 82 -13.52 -1.74 -21.94
N ALA A 83 -12.90 -1.54 -20.77
CA ALA A 83 -12.79 -0.22 -20.17
C ALA A 83 -12.02 0.76 -21.09
N PRO A 84 -12.37 2.06 -21.11
CA PRO A 84 -11.56 3.07 -21.77
C PRO A 84 -10.12 3.09 -21.25
N ASP A 85 -9.20 3.58 -22.06
CA ASP A 85 -7.84 3.86 -21.60
C ASP A 85 -7.85 4.94 -20.49
N ARG A 86 -6.76 5.07 -19.75
CA ARG A 86 -6.66 5.98 -18.58
C ARG A 86 -7.70 5.67 -17.48
N SER A 87 -8.08 4.41 -17.35
CA SER A 87 -8.94 3.93 -16.26
C SER A 87 -8.09 3.46 -15.07
N LEU A 88 -8.50 3.80 -13.86
CA LEU A 88 -7.92 3.31 -12.61
C LEU A 88 -8.98 2.57 -11.79
N TYR A 89 -8.58 1.43 -11.21
CA TYR A 89 -9.39 0.64 -10.29
C TYR A 89 -8.62 0.40 -9.01
N ARG A 90 -9.23 0.73 -7.87
CA ARG A 90 -8.67 0.41 -6.56
C ARG A 90 -9.06 -1.01 -6.15
N LEU A 91 -8.09 -1.90 -6.02
CA LEU A 91 -8.34 -3.31 -5.65
C LEU A 91 -8.24 -3.57 -4.14
N GLY A 92 -7.72 -2.60 -3.41
CA GLY A 92 -7.56 -2.62 -1.96
C GLY A 92 -6.24 -1.97 -1.57
N HIS A 93 -6.24 -1.33 -0.42
CA HIS A 93 -5.05 -0.74 0.20
C HIS A 93 -4.34 0.24 -0.75
N SER A 94 -3.13 -0.10 -1.19
CA SER A 94 -2.33 0.61 -2.21
C SER A 94 -2.19 -0.19 -3.52
N THR A 95 -2.98 -1.26 -3.69
CA THR A 95 -3.08 -2.01 -4.95
C THR A 95 -4.03 -1.32 -5.92
N LEU A 96 -3.47 -0.71 -6.96
CA LEU A 96 -4.20 0.05 -7.98
C LEU A 96 -3.91 -0.57 -9.34
N LEU A 97 -4.97 -0.94 -10.07
CA LEU A 97 -4.89 -1.41 -11.44
C LEU A 97 -5.14 -0.23 -12.38
N LEU A 98 -4.16 0.15 -13.18
CA LEU A 98 -4.24 1.21 -14.18
C LEU A 98 -4.28 0.60 -15.57
N LYS A 99 -5.20 1.06 -16.41
CA LYS A 99 -5.19 0.82 -17.86
C LYS A 99 -4.59 2.06 -18.53
N LEU A 100 -3.40 1.91 -19.08
CA LEU A 100 -2.64 2.98 -19.75
C LEU A 100 -2.12 2.44 -21.07
N ARG A 101 -2.33 3.20 -22.15
CA ARG A 101 -1.93 2.82 -23.52
C ARG A 101 -2.52 1.48 -23.95
N GLY A 102 -3.72 1.15 -23.45
CA GLY A 102 -4.41 -0.12 -23.70
C GLY A 102 -3.82 -1.33 -22.95
N GLU A 103 -2.80 -1.13 -22.11
CA GLU A 103 -2.16 -2.18 -21.31
C GLU A 103 -2.42 -1.97 -19.81
N PHE A 104 -2.19 -3.01 -18.99
CA PHE A 104 -2.47 -2.97 -17.56
C PHE A 104 -1.20 -2.88 -16.71
N TRP A 105 -1.23 -1.97 -15.74
CA TRP A 105 -0.18 -1.75 -14.76
C TRP A 105 -0.74 -1.89 -13.35
N LEU A 106 0.03 -2.48 -12.43
CA LEU A 106 -0.43 -2.75 -11.07
C LEU A 106 0.57 -2.23 -10.04
N THR A 107 0.12 -1.43 -9.08
CA THR A 107 0.96 -0.97 -7.96
C THR A 107 0.84 -1.94 -6.79
N ASP A 108 1.92 -2.15 -6.04
CA ASP A 108 1.97 -2.81 -4.71
C ASP A 108 0.92 -3.94 -4.51
N PRO A 109 1.00 -5.03 -5.28
CA PRO A 109 -0.09 -6.01 -5.37
C PRO A 109 -0.15 -6.91 -4.15
N VAL A 110 -1.28 -6.85 -3.42
CA VAL A 110 -1.57 -7.72 -2.27
C VAL A 110 -2.96 -8.35 -2.37
N PHE A 111 -2.99 -9.63 -2.76
CA PHE A 111 -4.22 -10.42 -2.85
C PHE A 111 -4.41 -11.37 -1.65
N ALA A 112 -3.37 -11.55 -0.82
CA ALA A 112 -3.45 -12.35 0.39
C ALA A 112 -4.56 -11.89 1.35
N GLU A 113 -5.12 -12.84 2.12
CA GLU A 113 -6.08 -12.55 3.18
C GLU A 113 -5.46 -11.72 4.31
N ARG A 114 -4.15 -11.87 4.53
CA ARG A 114 -3.40 -11.19 5.60
C ARG A 114 -2.11 -10.57 5.10
N ALA A 115 -1.83 -9.35 5.55
CA ALA A 115 -0.55 -8.69 5.36
C ALA A 115 0.45 -9.17 6.43
N SER A 116 1.02 -10.36 6.23
CA SER A 116 1.87 -11.01 7.24
C SER A 116 2.74 -12.11 6.63
N PRO A 117 3.92 -12.41 7.22
CA PRO A 117 4.67 -13.61 6.89
C PRO A 117 3.94 -14.91 7.26
N PHE A 118 2.95 -14.83 8.15
CA PHE A 118 2.22 -15.99 8.67
C PHE A 118 0.77 -15.99 8.19
N ARG A 119 0.32 -17.12 7.66
CA ARG A 119 -1.06 -17.28 7.15
C ARG A 119 -2.16 -17.13 8.20
N ARG A 120 -1.84 -17.28 9.49
CA ARG A 120 -2.83 -17.27 10.60
C ARG A 120 -2.73 -16.06 11.52
N VAL A 121 -1.68 -15.26 11.42
CA VAL A 121 -1.37 -14.16 12.35
C VAL A 121 -1.17 -12.88 11.55
N GLY A 122 -1.51 -11.73 12.11
CA GLY A 122 -1.32 -10.42 11.49
C GLY A 122 -2.60 -9.84 10.89
N PRO A 123 -2.55 -8.61 10.35
CA PRO A 123 -3.71 -7.86 9.87
C PRO A 123 -4.48 -8.64 8.80
N LYS A 124 -5.78 -8.85 9.02
CA LYS A 124 -6.70 -9.47 8.04
C LYS A 124 -7.41 -8.38 7.25
N ARG A 125 -7.56 -8.60 5.93
CA ARG A 125 -8.30 -7.68 5.07
C ARG A 125 -9.79 -7.61 5.41
N PHE A 126 -10.41 -6.45 5.24
CA PHE A 126 -11.82 -6.18 5.52
C PHE A 126 -12.77 -6.71 4.45
N HIS A 127 -12.29 -6.83 3.22
CA HIS A 127 -13.06 -7.23 2.06
C HIS A 127 -12.19 -8.07 1.14
N ALA A 128 -12.75 -8.96 0.31
CA ALA A 128 -12.01 -9.61 -0.76
C ALA A 128 -11.59 -8.58 -1.83
N PRO A 129 -10.51 -8.81 -2.61
CA PRO A 129 -10.25 -8.00 -3.80
C PRO A 129 -11.48 -8.01 -4.73
N PRO A 130 -11.71 -6.93 -5.50
CA PRO A 130 -12.80 -6.85 -6.46
C PRO A 130 -12.77 -7.90 -7.58
N ILE A 131 -11.62 -8.51 -7.84
CA ILE A 131 -11.38 -9.51 -8.89
C ILE A 131 -10.46 -10.61 -8.35
N ALA A 132 -10.62 -11.85 -8.81
CA ALA A 132 -9.68 -12.92 -8.49
C ALA A 132 -8.32 -12.68 -9.16
N LEU A 133 -7.25 -13.21 -8.55
CA LEU A 133 -5.89 -12.98 -9.05
C LEU A 133 -5.70 -13.60 -10.45
N GLU A 134 -6.25 -14.78 -10.66
CA GLU A 134 -6.28 -15.51 -11.93
C GLU A 134 -7.12 -14.83 -13.03
N ASP A 135 -8.05 -13.96 -12.63
CA ASP A 135 -8.93 -13.24 -13.56
C ASP A 135 -8.31 -11.91 -14.03
N LEU A 136 -7.17 -11.48 -13.48
CA LEU A 136 -6.49 -10.27 -13.93
C LEU A 136 -5.99 -10.36 -15.37
N PRO A 137 -6.18 -9.32 -16.20
CA PRO A 137 -5.53 -9.21 -17.51
C PRO A 137 -4.00 -9.39 -17.39
N PRO A 138 -3.31 -9.89 -18.44
CA PRO A 138 -1.85 -9.87 -18.46
C PRO A 138 -1.34 -8.45 -18.17
N LEU A 139 -0.37 -8.35 -17.27
CA LEU A 139 0.13 -7.07 -16.81
C LEU A 139 1.33 -6.68 -17.68
N ARG A 140 1.31 -5.47 -18.22
CA ARG A 140 2.51 -4.90 -18.84
C ARG A 140 3.60 -4.74 -17.79
N GLY A 141 3.24 -4.22 -16.61
CA GLY A 141 4.18 -4.15 -15.51
C GLY A 141 3.55 -4.04 -14.13
N VAL A 142 4.38 -4.34 -13.12
CA VAL A 142 4.09 -4.13 -11.70
C VAL A 142 5.06 -3.09 -11.16
N ILE A 143 4.54 -2.11 -10.42
CA ILE A 143 5.33 -1.03 -9.79
C ILE A 143 5.33 -1.28 -8.28
N LEU A 144 6.52 -1.34 -7.67
CA LEU A 144 6.69 -1.65 -6.25
C LEU A 144 7.36 -0.48 -5.53
N SER A 145 6.72 0.01 -4.47
CA SER A 145 7.22 1.12 -3.66
C SER A 145 8.30 0.67 -2.66
N HIS A 146 8.06 -0.41 -1.93
CA HIS A 146 8.94 -0.91 -0.88
C HIS A 146 8.58 -2.36 -0.49
N ASP A 147 9.27 -2.93 0.51
CA ASP A 147 9.19 -4.36 0.81
C ASP A 147 8.32 -4.75 2.02
N HIS A 148 7.42 -3.91 2.55
CA HIS A 148 6.52 -4.34 3.62
C HIS A 148 5.48 -5.37 3.15
N TYR A 149 4.90 -6.13 4.08
CA TYR A 149 4.02 -7.27 3.75
C TYR A 149 2.68 -6.85 3.12
N ASP A 150 2.23 -5.64 3.36
CA ASP A 150 1.03 -5.00 2.81
C ASP A 150 1.26 -4.27 1.48
N HIS A 151 2.52 -4.22 1.00
CA HIS A 151 2.89 -3.65 -0.30
C HIS A 151 3.57 -4.66 -1.23
N LEU A 152 4.22 -5.67 -0.66
CA LEU A 152 4.91 -6.73 -1.37
C LEU A 152 4.50 -8.09 -0.83
N ASP A 153 3.48 -8.69 -1.45
CA ASP A 153 3.09 -10.07 -1.16
C ASP A 153 3.81 -11.05 -2.09
N ARG A 154 4.63 -11.93 -1.49
CA ARG A 154 5.43 -12.92 -2.22
C ARG A 154 4.55 -13.87 -3.03
N ASP A 155 3.45 -14.36 -2.45
CA ASP A 155 2.62 -15.37 -3.12
C ASP A 155 1.87 -14.72 -4.30
N THR A 156 1.38 -13.49 -4.14
CA THR A 156 0.82 -12.69 -5.24
C THR A 156 1.83 -12.45 -6.36
N VAL A 157 3.03 -11.98 -6.04
CA VAL A 157 4.09 -11.70 -7.04
C VAL A 157 4.46 -12.95 -7.84
N LEU A 158 4.61 -14.09 -7.17
CA LEU A 158 4.97 -15.35 -7.83
C LEU A 158 3.84 -15.86 -8.74
N ALA A 159 2.58 -15.69 -8.34
CA ALA A 159 1.43 -16.05 -9.17
C ALA A 159 1.35 -15.16 -10.43
N LEU A 160 1.72 -13.88 -10.33
CA LEU A 160 1.71 -12.93 -11.46
C LEU A 160 2.94 -13.05 -12.38
N ALA A 161 4.02 -13.70 -11.95
CA ALA A 161 5.31 -13.70 -12.64
C ALA A 161 5.25 -14.14 -14.11
N ALA A 162 4.34 -15.07 -14.43
CA ALA A 162 4.16 -15.60 -15.78
C ALA A 162 3.46 -14.61 -16.73
N THR A 163 2.54 -13.80 -16.20
CA THR A 163 1.69 -12.88 -16.97
C THR A 163 2.11 -11.42 -16.86
N THR A 164 3.14 -11.11 -16.06
CA THR A 164 3.74 -9.77 -15.96
C THR A 164 4.93 -9.61 -16.90
N GLY A 165 4.93 -8.52 -17.68
CA GLY A 165 6.03 -8.15 -18.57
C GLY A 165 7.28 -7.68 -17.80
N VAL A 166 7.13 -6.67 -16.96
CA VAL A 166 8.23 -6.05 -16.18
C VAL A 166 7.83 -5.79 -14.71
N PHE A 167 8.78 -5.90 -13.80
CA PHE A 167 8.69 -5.43 -12.42
C PHE A 167 9.60 -4.22 -12.28
N VAL A 168 9.03 -3.06 -11.98
CA VAL A 168 9.74 -1.81 -11.75
C VAL A 168 9.71 -1.53 -10.26
N THR A 169 10.88 -1.44 -9.64
CA THR A 169 11.03 -1.44 -8.20
C THR A 169 12.25 -0.64 -7.77
N THR A 170 12.43 -0.48 -6.47
CA THR A 170 13.59 0.16 -5.87
C THR A 170 14.79 -0.78 -5.71
N LEU A 171 15.96 -0.20 -5.45
CA LEU A 171 17.19 -0.94 -5.12
C LEU A 171 16.98 -1.91 -3.93
N GLY A 172 17.49 -3.13 -4.05
CA GLY A 172 17.37 -4.19 -3.04
C GLY A 172 16.05 -4.95 -3.10
N VAL A 173 14.93 -4.28 -3.42
CA VAL A 173 13.64 -4.96 -3.58
C VAL A 173 13.67 -5.86 -4.82
N GLY A 174 14.27 -5.41 -5.92
CA GLY A 174 14.39 -6.24 -7.13
C GLY A 174 15.33 -7.43 -6.95
N ASP A 175 16.37 -7.32 -6.11
CA ASP A 175 17.21 -8.46 -5.76
C ASP A 175 16.39 -9.53 -5.05
N ARG A 176 15.48 -9.12 -4.15
CA ARG A 176 14.54 -10.02 -3.49
C ARG A 176 13.58 -10.70 -4.47
N LEU A 177 13.09 -9.98 -5.48
CA LEU A 177 12.27 -10.59 -6.53
C LEU A 177 13.05 -11.68 -7.28
N ILE A 178 14.31 -11.40 -7.62
CA ILE A 178 15.18 -12.36 -8.32
C ILE A 178 15.46 -13.58 -7.43
N GLU A 179 15.69 -13.38 -6.14
CA GLU A 179 15.84 -14.47 -5.16
C GLU A 179 14.58 -15.33 -5.02
N TRP A 180 13.40 -14.75 -5.20
CA TRP A 180 12.14 -15.49 -5.24
C TRP A 180 11.93 -16.28 -6.54
N GLY A 181 12.74 -16.04 -7.57
CA GLY A 181 12.71 -16.74 -8.84
C GLY A 181 12.16 -15.92 -10.01
N ILE A 182 11.94 -14.60 -9.85
CA ILE A 182 11.60 -13.73 -10.97
C ILE A 182 12.82 -13.59 -11.89
N ASP A 183 12.61 -13.70 -13.22
CA ASP A 183 13.68 -13.52 -14.20
C ASP A 183 14.27 -12.10 -14.06
N ALA A 184 15.58 -12.02 -13.82
CA ALA A 184 16.31 -10.76 -13.69
C ALA A 184 16.16 -9.84 -14.91
N LYS A 185 15.84 -10.37 -16.10
CA LYS A 185 15.54 -9.58 -17.30
C LYS A 185 14.21 -8.84 -17.20
N LYS A 186 13.28 -9.30 -16.37
CA LYS A 186 12.02 -8.63 -16.08
C LYS A 186 12.12 -7.60 -14.96
N VAL A 187 13.26 -7.47 -14.28
CA VAL A 187 13.38 -6.58 -13.12
C VAL A 187 14.11 -5.28 -13.50
N ARG A 188 13.55 -4.13 -13.13
CA ARG A 188 14.18 -2.81 -13.16
C ARG A 188 14.29 -2.29 -11.73
N GLN A 189 15.51 -1.99 -11.29
CA GLN A 189 15.75 -1.43 -9.95
C GLN A 189 16.25 0.00 -10.08
N LEU A 190 15.56 0.93 -9.43
CA LEU A 190 15.85 2.35 -9.50
C LEU A 190 16.22 2.89 -8.10
N ASP A 191 17.18 3.80 -8.07
CA ASP A 191 17.39 4.71 -6.95
C ASP A 191 16.49 5.96 -7.09
N TRP A 192 16.38 6.77 -6.04
CA TRP A 192 15.66 8.03 -6.11
C TRP A 192 16.20 8.93 -7.22
N TRP A 193 15.27 9.60 -7.89
CA TRP A 193 15.46 10.47 -9.05
C TRP A 193 15.91 9.76 -10.33
N GLN A 194 16.08 8.45 -10.31
CA GLN A 194 16.26 7.69 -11.54
C GLN A 194 14.91 7.46 -12.22
N SER A 195 14.95 7.36 -13.54
CA SER A 195 13.78 7.09 -14.37
C SER A 195 14.05 5.93 -15.32
N VAL A 196 12.99 5.25 -15.74
CA VAL A 196 13.02 4.24 -16.80
C VAL A 196 11.82 4.45 -17.72
N ASP A 197 12.04 4.27 -19.03
CA ASP A 197 10.97 4.24 -20.01
C ASP A 197 10.60 2.78 -20.31
N GLU A 198 9.35 2.40 -20.05
CA GLU A 198 8.84 1.06 -20.29
C GLU A 198 7.46 1.14 -20.96
N ALA A 199 7.33 0.58 -22.16
CA ALA A 199 6.09 0.62 -22.97
C ALA A 199 5.52 2.03 -23.21
N GLY A 200 6.38 3.05 -23.26
CA GLY A 200 5.96 4.44 -23.47
C GLY A 200 5.53 5.17 -22.20
N LEU A 201 5.59 4.52 -21.03
CA LEU A 201 5.50 5.20 -19.73
C LEU A 201 6.89 5.59 -19.25
N THR A 202 7.06 6.83 -18.81
CA THR A 202 8.22 7.22 -18.01
C THR A 202 7.88 7.02 -16.54
N LEU A 203 8.65 6.16 -15.87
CA LEU A 203 8.50 5.83 -14.46
C LEU A 203 9.70 6.35 -13.70
N THR A 204 9.47 7.28 -12.77
CA THR A 204 10.53 7.88 -11.95
C THR A 204 10.35 7.48 -10.49
N ALA A 205 11.36 6.86 -9.89
CA ALA A 205 11.39 6.63 -8.45
C ALA A 205 11.71 7.95 -7.75
N THR A 206 10.84 8.42 -6.87
CA THR A 206 11.03 9.66 -6.10
C THR A 206 11.19 9.38 -4.61
N PRO A 207 11.83 10.28 -3.84
CA PRO A 207 12.00 10.08 -2.41
C PRO A 207 10.68 9.85 -1.67
N ALA A 208 10.77 9.12 -0.56
CA ALA A 208 9.71 8.91 0.41
C ALA A 208 10.32 8.92 1.82
N GLN A 209 9.54 9.34 2.81
CA GLN A 209 9.90 9.36 4.22
C GLN A 209 9.37 8.09 4.90
N HIS A 210 10.07 6.97 4.74
CA HIS A 210 9.60 5.69 5.25
C HIS A 210 10.78 4.80 5.69
N PHE A 211 10.58 3.49 5.68
CA PHE A 211 11.60 2.49 5.94
C PHE A 211 11.29 1.21 5.16
N SER A 212 12.14 0.20 5.27
CA SER A 212 11.88 -1.12 4.70
C SER A 212 12.36 -2.20 5.66
N GLY A 213 11.87 -3.42 5.50
CA GLY A 213 12.25 -4.58 6.29
C GLY A 213 11.10 -5.57 6.47
N ARG A 214 11.44 -6.86 6.47
CA ARG A 214 10.46 -7.96 6.60
C ARG A 214 10.73 -8.89 7.78
N SER A 215 11.80 -8.64 8.52
CA SER A 215 12.30 -9.44 9.62
C SER A 215 13.00 -8.56 10.67
N LEU A 216 13.47 -9.19 11.75
CA LEU A 216 14.21 -8.50 12.81
C LEU A 216 15.61 -8.02 12.39
N PHE A 217 16.13 -8.49 11.25
CA PHE A 217 17.54 -8.31 10.89
C PHE A 217 17.77 -7.63 9.52
N ASP A 218 16.72 -7.32 8.77
CA ASP A 218 16.81 -6.77 7.41
C ASP A 218 16.28 -5.33 7.30
N GLY A 219 16.06 -4.66 8.44
CA GLY A 219 15.63 -3.26 8.48
C GLY A 219 16.53 -2.35 7.64
N ASN A 220 15.92 -1.64 6.70
CA ASN A 220 16.53 -0.73 5.72
C ASN A 220 17.60 -1.36 4.82
N SER A 221 17.56 -2.69 4.63
CA SER A 221 18.44 -3.37 3.66
C SER A 221 18.01 -3.14 2.21
N THR A 222 16.78 -2.67 1.99
CA THR A 222 16.26 -2.27 0.68
C THR A 222 15.72 -0.85 0.72
N LEU A 223 15.64 -0.21 -0.44
CA LEU A 223 15.17 1.16 -0.60
C LEU A 223 13.63 1.18 -0.69
N TRP A 224 13.02 2.28 -0.27
CA TRP A 224 11.61 2.62 -0.43
C TRP A 224 11.47 3.86 -1.31
N ALA A 225 10.40 3.99 -2.09
CA ALA A 225 10.18 5.15 -2.94
C ALA A 225 8.69 5.45 -3.15
N SER A 226 8.40 6.71 -3.43
CA SER A 226 7.20 7.10 -4.17
C SER A 226 7.50 7.00 -5.68
N TRP A 227 6.47 7.07 -6.52
CA TRP A 227 6.59 6.95 -7.97
C TRP A 227 5.86 8.08 -8.70
N VAL A 228 6.52 8.63 -9.70
CA VAL A 228 5.88 9.45 -10.74
C VAL A 228 5.71 8.59 -11.98
N ILE A 229 4.49 8.58 -12.51
CA ILE A 229 4.07 7.83 -13.69
C ILE A 229 3.61 8.84 -14.73
N VAL A 230 4.31 8.92 -15.86
CA VAL A 230 3.99 9.84 -16.95
C VAL A 230 3.57 9.05 -18.18
N ASP A 231 2.39 9.38 -18.71
CA ASP A 231 1.82 8.86 -19.96
C ASP A 231 1.44 10.04 -20.87
N ASP A 232 2.36 10.44 -21.75
CA ASP A 232 2.25 11.63 -22.59
C ASP A 232 1.96 12.92 -21.77
N ASP A 233 0.73 13.43 -21.82
CA ASP A 233 0.28 14.61 -21.07
C ASP A 233 -0.19 14.29 -19.65
N LEU A 234 -0.54 13.03 -19.35
CA LEU A 234 -1.01 12.59 -18.05
C LEU A 234 0.15 12.38 -17.06
N ARG A 235 0.04 12.97 -15.87
CA ARG A 235 1.00 12.80 -14.77
C ARG A 235 0.30 12.30 -13.52
N VAL A 236 0.67 11.09 -13.08
CA VAL A 236 0.15 10.47 -11.86
C VAL A 236 1.26 10.34 -10.83
N PHE A 237 0.99 10.75 -9.59
CA PHE A 237 1.87 10.50 -8.45
C PHE A 237 1.32 9.35 -7.61
N PHE A 238 2.18 8.41 -7.22
CA PHE A 238 1.86 7.30 -6.32
C PHE A 238 2.79 7.34 -5.11
N SER A 239 2.26 7.55 -3.91
CA SER A 239 3.09 7.78 -2.72
C SER A 239 3.80 6.53 -2.21
N GLY A 240 3.27 5.32 -2.48
CA GLY A 240 3.52 4.19 -1.59
C GLY A 240 3.13 4.57 -0.17
N ASP A 241 3.98 4.22 0.80
CA ASP A 241 3.89 4.71 2.17
C ASP A 241 5.02 5.68 2.49
N THR A 242 4.67 6.75 3.19
CA THR A 242 5.55 7.86 3.50
C THR A 242 4.95 8.76 4.57
N GLY A 243 5.77 9.17 5.53
CA GLY A 243 5.51 10.33 6.38
C GLY A 243 5.62 11.64 5.58
N TYR A 244 5.25 12.75 6.23
CA TYR A 244 5.40 14.07 5.64
C TYR A 244 6.86 14.53 5.63
N PHE A 245 7.29 15.17 4.53
CA PHE A 245 8.61 15.78 4.40
C PHE A 245 8.63 16.79 3.24
N ASP A 246 9.61 17.72 3.25
CA ASP A 246 9.73 18.79 2.25
C ASP A 246 10.00 18.30 0.82
N GLY A 247 10.31 17.00 0.64
CA GLY A 247 10.53 16.43 -0.68
C GLY A 247 9.28 16.41 -1.55
N PHE A 248 8.07 16.42 -0.98
CA PHE A 248 6.84 16.56 -1.78
C PHE A 248 6.84 17.85 -2.60
N ARG A 249 7.26 18.97 -2.01
CA ARG A 249 7.40 20.24 -2.71
C ARG A 249 8.42 20.15 -3.83
N THR A 250 9.58 19.55 -3.53
CA THR A 250 10.65 19.35 -4.53
C THR A 250 10.15 18.48 -5.70
N ILE A 251 9.37 17.44 -5.43
CA ILE A 251 8.76 16.58 -6.46
C ILE A 251 7.76 17.39 -7.30
N GLY A 252 6.86 18.14 -6.66
CA GLY A 252 5.88 19.00 -7.36
C GLY A 252 6.51 20.11 -8.21
N GLU A 253 7.62 20.67 -7.77
CA GLU A 253 8.40 21.67 -8.53
C GLU A 253 9.10 21.07 -9.75
N ARG A 254 9.64 19.85 -9.62
CA ARG A 254 10.44 19.19 -10.68
C ARG A 254 9.61 18.44 -11.70
N LEU A 255 8.58 17.73 -11.25
CA LEU A 255 7.87 16.71 -12.03
C LEU A 255 6.37 17.00 -12.16
N GLY A 256 5.83 17.90 -11.32
CA GLY A 256 4.43 18.34 -11.39
C GLY A 256 4.18 19.46 -12.41
N PRO A 257 2.95 19.99 -12.49
CA PRO A 257 1.78 19.57 -11.70
C PRO A 257 1.30 18.17 -12.05
N PHE A 258 0.64 17.50 -11.11
CA PHE A 258 0.07 16.16 -11.31
C PHE A 258 -1.44 16.24 -11.54
N ASP A 259 -1.95 15.46 -12.49
CA ASP A 259 -3.40 15.35 -12.71
C ASP A 259 -4.07 14.61 -11.56
N VAL A 260 -3.45 13.52 -11.11
CA VAL A 260 -3.93 12.69 -10.00
C VAL A 260 -2.79 12.36 -9.06
N THR A 261 -2.99 12.58 -7.77
CA THR A 261 -2.08 12.12 -6.72
C THR A 261 -2.76 11.04 -5.88
N LEU A 262 -2.19 9.85 -5.90
CA LEU A 262 -2.57 8.67 -5.13
C LEU A 262 -1.73 8.67 -3.85
N ILE A 263 -2.27 9.21 -2.76
CA ILE A 263 -1.50 9.48 -1.53
C ILE A 263 -2.04 8.66 -0.37
N GLU A 264 -1.14 8.03 0.39
CA GLU A 264 -1.51 7.31 1.60
C GLU A 264 -2.30 8.19 2.57
N THR A 265 -3.35 7.62 3.15
CA THR A 265 -4.23 8.31 4.10
C THR A 265 -4.84 7.26 5.02
N GLY A 266 -4.04 6.71 5.92
CA GLY A 266 -4.43 5.64 6.82
C GLY A 266 -3.20 5.13 7.55
N ALA A 267 -3.39 4.16 8.45
CA ALA A 267 -2.29 3.59 9.24
C ALA A 267 -1.49 4.61 10.10
N TYR A 268 -2.01 5.83 10.30
CA TYR A 268 -1.33 6.87 11.06
C TYR A 268 -1.57 6.74 12.57
N ASP A 269 -0.61 7.20 13.37
CA ASP A 269 -0.77 7.42 14.80
C ASP A 269 0.28 8.43 15.30
N ALA A 270 -0.03 9.13 16.39
CA ALA A 270 0.91 10.03 17.05
C ALA A 270 2.17 9.31 17.57
N GLN A 271 2.12 7.99 17.74
CA GLN A 271 3.26 7.17 18.15
C GLN A 271 4.30 6.97 17.02
N TRP A 272 3.94 7.12 15.74
CA TRP A 272 4.87 6.96 14.60
C TRP A 272 4.70 8.03 13.50
N PRO A 273 4.78 9.32 13.85
CA PRO A 273 4.40 10.42 12.94
C PRO A 273 5.34 10.61 11.76
N TYR A 274 6.50 9.95 11.76
CA TYR A 274 7.55 10.14 10.75
C TYR A 274 7.46 9.16 9.58
N VAL A 275 6.54 8.18 9.60
CA VAL A 275 6.49 7.12 8.59
C VAL A 275 5.11 6.96 7.94
N HIS A 276 4.07 7.51 8.55
CA HIS A 276 2.72 7.61 7.99
C HIS A 276 2.15 9.00 8.25
N MET A 277 1.48 9.57 7.25
CA MET A 277 0.93 10.92 7.32
C MET A 277 -0.39 10.96 8.09
N GLN A 278 -0.52 11.97 8.95
CA GLN A 278 -1.84 12.41 9.40
C GLN A 278 -2.66 12.92 8.19
N PRO A 279 -4.01 12.88 8.22
CA PRO A 279 -4.82 13.36 7.10
C PRO A 279 -4.54 14.82 6.70
N GLU A 280 -4.18 15.69 7.65
CA GLU A 280 -3.74 17.06 7.38
C GLU A 280 -2.48 17.09 6.52
N GLU A 281 -1.53 16.20 6.80
CA GLU A 281 -0.28 16.06 6.07
C GLU A 281 -0.50 15.46 4.69
N THR A 282 -1.41 14.49 4.52
CA THR A 282 -1.82 13.99 3.19
C THR A 282 -2.31 15.14 2.32
N VAL A 283 -3.23 15.97 2.83
CA VAL A 283 -3.77 17.11 2.07
C VAL A 283 -2.67 18.14 1.79
N GLN A 284 -1.76 18.37 2.72
CA GLN A 284 -0.63 19.26 2.48
C GLN A 284 0.35 18.69 1.44
N ALA A 285 0.65 17.40 1.48
CA ALA A 285 1.50 16.72 0.49
C ALA A 285 0.91 16.83 -0.91
N HIS A 286 -0.40 16.65 -1.06
CA HIS A 286 -1.11 16.89 -2.33
C HIS A 286 -0.91 18.32 -2.86
N ILE A 287 -1.02 19.33 -1.99
CA ILE A 287 -0.82 20.73 -2.35
C ILE A 287 0.64 20.98 -2.76
N ASP A 288 1.60 20.46 -2.01
CA ASP A 288 3.04 20.61 -2.28
C ASP A 288 3.45 19.90 -3.58
N LEU A 289 2.80 18.78 -3.91
CA LEU A 289 2.92 18.09 -5.19
C LEU A 289 2.29 18.87 -6.35
N ARG A 290 1.50 19.91 -6.07
CA ARG A 290 0.71 20.65 -7.07
C ARG A 290 -0.25 19.72 -7.82
N GLY A 291 -0.88 18.81 -7.07
CA GLY A 291 -1.87 17.89 -7.60
C GLY A 291 -3.18 18.60 -7.93
N ARG A 292 -3.89 18.10 -8.96
CA ARG A 292 -5.23 18.56 -9.33
C ARG A 292 -6.31 17.77 -8.61
N TRP A 293 -6.21 16.44 -8.60
CA TRP A 293 -7.11 15.54 -7.86
C TRP A 293 -6.37 14.68 -6.84
N LEU A 294 -6.86 14.68 -5.60
CA LEU A 294 -6.40 13.80 -4.55
C LEU A 294 -7.25 12.51 -4.52
N VAL A 295 -6.58 11.36 -4.55
CA VAL A 295 -7.20 10.06 -4.30
C VAL A 295 -6.50 9.44 -3.08
N PRO A 296 -7.18 9.31 -1.93
CA PRO A 296 -6.59 8.74 -0.73
C PRO A 296 -6.51 7.21 -0.83
N ILE A 297 -5.33 6.65 -0.60
CA ILE A 297 -5.05 5.19 -0.61
C ILE A 297 -4.58 4.72 0.79
N HIS A 298 -4.13 3.47 0.91
CA HIS A 298 -3.62 2.91 2.19
C HIS A 298 -4.66 2.87 3.34
N ASN A 299 -5.95 2.82 2.98
CA ASN A 299 -7.08 2.79 3.92
C ASN A 299 -8.18 1.80 3.53
N GLY A 300 -9.14 1.56 4.43
CA GLY A 300 -10.33 0.76 4.14
C GLY A 300 -10.08 -0.71 3.81
N THR A 301 -8.87 -1.24 4.04
CA THR A 301 -8.51 -2.62 3.68
C THR A 301 -7.92 -3.42 4.84
N PHE A 302 -6.92 -2.91 5.53
CA PHE A 302 -6.29 -3.59 6.67
C PHE A 302 -6.37 -2.75 7.95
N ASP A 303 -6.38 -3.44 9.09
CA ASP A 303 -6.36 -2.80 10.40
C ASP A 303 -4.92 -2.60 10.92
N LEU A 304 -4.28 -1.54 10.43
CA LEU A 304 -2.84 -1.26 10.64
C LEU A 304 -2.55 -0.16 11.67
N ALA A 305 -3.56 0.46 12.28
CA ALA A 305 -3.36 1.53 13.26
C ALA A 305 -4.43 1.54 14.36
N MET A 306 -4.40 2.59 15.19
CA MET A 306 -5.27 2.74 16.35
C MET A 306 -6.52 3.57 16.04
N HIS A 307 -6.62 4.23 14.89
CA HIS A 307 -7.79 5.02 14.50
C HIS A 307 -8.97 4.14 14.05
N ARG A 308 -10.20 4.67 14.07
CA ARG A 308 -11.36 3.96 13.50
C ARG A 308 -11.16 3.73 12.00
N TRP A 309 -11.64 2.62 11.45
CA TRP A 309 -11.37 2.25 10.04
C TRP A 309 -11.85 3.31 9.03
N GLN A 310 -12.94 4.02 9.35
CA GLN A 310 -13.51 5.05 8.48
C GLN A 310 -12.96 6.46 8.73
N GLU A 311 -12.24 6.67 9.84
CA GLU A 311 -11.74 7.99 10.24
C GLU A 311 -10.90 8.67 9.15
N PRO A 312 -10.00 7.98 8.42
CA PRO A 312 -9.20 8.63 7.40
C PRO A 312 -10.05 9.24 6.29
N PHE A 313 -11.13 8.57 5.87
CA PHE A 313 -12.05 9.09 4.85
C PHE A 313 -12.81 10.33 5.35
N GLU A 314 -13.29 10.32 6.59
CA GLU A 314 -13.99 11.46 7.19
C GLU A 314 -13.08 12.69 7.29
N ARG A 315 -11.87 12.51 7.83
CA ARG A 315 -10.93 13.60 8.06
C ARG A 315 -10.43 14.19 6.75
N VAL A 316 -9.99 13.37 5.80
CA VAL A 316 -9.49 13.86 4.51
C VAL A 316 -10.58 14.56 3.71
N THR A 317 -11.83 14.07 3.76
CA THR A 317 -12.98 14.72 3.10
C THR A 317 -13.25 16.11 3.68
N ALA A 318 -13.27 16.24 5.01
CA ALA A 318 -13.47 17.53 5.66
C ALA A 318 -12.34 18.52 5.35
N LEU A 319 -11.09 18.05 5.42
CA LEU A 319 -9.90 18.87 5.13
C LEU A 319 -9.85 19.32 3.66
N ALA A 320 -10.17 18.43 2.72
CA ALA A 320 -10.20 18.76 1.31
C ALA A 320 -11.20 19.89 1.00
N ILE A 321 -12.40 19.86 1.63
CA ILE A 321 -13.39 20.94 1.50
C ILE A 321 -12.82 22.26 2.03
N VAL A 322 -12.25 22.26 3.24
CA VAL A 322 -11.70 23.47 3.88
C VAL A 322 -10.54 24.07 3.07
N ARG A 323 -9.74 23.21 2.41
CA ARG A 323 -8.55 23.61 1.66
C ARG A 323 -8.79 23.82 0.17
N GLY A 324 -10.01 23.62 -0.32
CA GLY A 324 -10.36 23.78 -1.74
C GLY A 324 -9.70 22.73 -2.64
N VAL A 325 -9.47 21.52 -2.13
CA VAL A 325 -8.87 20.40 -2.86
C VAL A 325 -9.96 19.54 -3.51
N GLU A 326 -9.79 19.22 -4.79
CA GLU A 326 -10.62 18.21 -5.47
C GLU A 326 -10.22 16.82 -4.96
N LEU A 327 -11.21 16.09 -4.43
CA LEU A 327 -11.02 14.80 -3.78
C LEU A 327 -11.90 13.76 -4.45
N SER A 328 -11.32 12.60 -4.79
CA SER A 328 -12.00 11.45 -5.33
C SER A 328 -11.87 10.25 -4.39
N THR A 329 -13.00 9.65 -4.00
CA THR A 329 -13.04 8.47 -3.13
C THR A 329 -13.83 7.34 -3.79
N PRO A 330 -13.34 6.74 -4.89
CA PRO A 330 -14.02 5.62 -5.54
C PRO A 330 -14.13 4.44 -4.58
N ARG A 331 -15.20 3.64 -4.73
CA ARG A 331 -15.31 2.35 -4.04
C ARG A 331 -14.23 1.38 -4.54
N MET A 332 -14.00 0.31 -3.78
CA MET A 332 -13.14 -0.77 -4.24
C MET A 332 -13.76 -1.38 -5.50
N GLY A 333 -13.00 -1.43 -6.60
CA GLY A 333 -13.45 -1.90 -7.90
C GLY A 333 -14.23 -0.88 -8.74
N GLU A 334 -14.54 0.30 -8.23
CA GLU A 334 -15.16 1.37 -9.01
C GLU A 334 -14.14 1.99 -9.97
N ARG A 335 -14.54 2.16 -11.24
CA ARG A 335 -13.69 2.82 -12.25
C ARG A 335 -13.57 4.30 -11.95
N LEU A 336 -12.33 4.79 -11.88
CA LEU A 336 -11.98 6.20 -11.95
C LEU A 336 -11.36 6.50 -13.31
N ALA A 337 -11.86 7.51 -14.03
CA ALA A 337 -11.19 8.04 -15.21
C ALA A 337 -10.10 9.02 -14.78
N LEU A 338 -8.84 8.82 -15.18
CA LEU A 338 -7.71 9.66 -14.74
C LEU A 338 -7.67 11.03 -15.41
N ASP A 339 -8.24 11.14 -16.60
CA ASP A 339 -8.40 12.37 -17.38
C ASP A 339 -9.59 13.23 -16.92
N GLU A 340 -10.65 12.58 -16.43
CA GLU A 340 -11.82 13.23 -15.85
C GLU A 340 -12.25 12.56 -14.52
N PRO A 341 -11.48 12.73 -13.44
CA PRO A 341 -11.83 12.14 -12.16
C PRO A 341 -13.15 12.70 -11.61
N HIS A 342 -13.91 11.86 -10.90
CA HIS A 342 -15.13 12.25 -10.19
C HIS A 342 -14.95 12.12 -8.68
N ARG A 343 -15.75 12.85 -7.90
CA ARG A 343 -15.63 12.84 -6.42
C ARG A 343 -15.96 11.50 -5.76
N GLY A 344 -16.85 10.71 -6.38
CA GLY A 344 -17.40 9.49 -5.78
C GLY A 344 -18.35 9.77 -4.62
N GLU A 345 -18.90 8.70 -4.05
CA GLU A 345 -19.79 8.77 -2.88
C GLU A 345 -19.02 8.62 -1.55
N ARG A 346 -19.66 9.00 -0.44
CA ARG A 346 -19.17 8.68 0.92
C ARG A 346 -19.54 7.25 1.32
N TRP A 347 -19.15 6.29 0.50
CA TRP A 347 -19.55 4.88 0.60
C TRP A 347 -19.23 4.24 1.96
N TRP A 348 -18.21 4.71 2.67
CA TRP A 348 -17.89 4.18 4.00
C TRP A 348 -18.99 4.45 5.04
N ARG A 349 -19.86 5.45 4.81
CA ARG A 349 -21.02 5.75 5.67
C ARG A 349 -22.20 4.81 5.45
N THR A 350 -22.18 3.98 4.40
CA THR A 350 -23.25 3.00 4.14
C THR A 350 -23.02 1.68 4.87
N VAL A 351 -21.85 1.50 5.49
CA VAL A 351 -21.51 0.29 6.26
C VAL A 351 -22.23 0.35 7.60
N ASP A 352 -23.08 -0.64 7.89
CA ASP A 352 -23.83 -0.71 9.14
C ASP A 352 -22.87 -0.82 10.34
N GLU A 353 -22.93 0.16 11.25
CA GLU A 353 -22.13 0.17 12.49
C GLU A 353 -22.78 -0.64 13.62
N ARG A 354 -23.88 -1.36 13.37
CA ARG A 354 -24.60 -2.09 14.42
C ARG A 354 -23.66 -2.98 15.24
N VAL A 355 -23.49 -2.55 16.49
CA VAL A 355 -22.84 -3.31 17.56
C VAL A 355 -23.60 -4.63 17.71
N PRO A 356 -22.96 -5.80 17.71
CA PRO A 356 -23.64 -7.05 18.03
C PRO A 356 -24.32 -6.87 19.39
N SER A 357 -25.66 -7.01 19.43
CA SER A 357 -26.38 -6.99 20.68
C SER A 357 -25.77 -8.06 21.57
N VAL A 358 -25.13 -7.66 22.67
CA VAL A 358 -24.71 -8.61 23.69
C VAL A 358 -25.97 -9.33 24.12
N ALA A 359 -26.10 -10.61 23.73
CA ALA A 359 -27.15 -11.46 24.26
C ALA A 359 -26.95 -11.47 25.78
N THR A 360 -27.76 -10.71 26.49
CA THR A 360 -27.85 -10.74 27.94
C THR A 360 -28.26 -12.15 28.29
N LYS A 361 -27.30 -13.00 28.63
CA LYS A 361 -27.58 -14.24 29.33
C LYS A 361 -28.27 -13.84 30.62
N SER A 362 -29.60 -13.93 30.64
CA SER A 362 -30.39 -13.77 31.85
C SER A 362 -29.91 -14.83 32.83
N ARG A 363 -29.06 -14.45 33.77
CA ARG A 363 -28.78 -15.28 34.94
C ARG A 363 -30.09 -15.31 35.74
N ARG A 364 -30.91 -16.35 35.51
CA ARG A 364 -31.98 -16.69 36.44
C ARG A 364 -31.32 -17.13 37.74
N TRP A 365 -31.44 -16.32 38.78
CA TRP A 365 -31.15 -16.74 40.14
C TRP A 365 -32.30 -17.65 40.60
N PRO A 366 -32.02 -18.83 41.18
CA PRO A 366 -33.07 -19.63 41.80
C PRO A 366 -33.56 -18.90 43.05
N LEU A 367 -34.82 -18.48 43.03
CA LEU A 367 -35.53 -17.96 44.20
C LEU A 367 -35.72 -19.10 45.21
N CYS A 368 -35.36 -18.82 46.46
CA CYS A 368 -35.66 -19.61 47.65
C CYS A 368 -37.13 -20.06 47.69
N THR A 369 -37.38 -21.36 47.84
CA THR A 369 -38.64 -21.89 48.35
C THR A 369 -38.44 -22.34 49.79
N SER A 370 -38.86 -21.53 50.75
CA SER A 370 -39.11 -21.98 52.12
C SER A 370 -40.43 -22.73 52.14
N GLN A 371 -40.39 -24.05 52.28
CA GLN A 371 -41.57 -24.82 52.65
C GLN A 371 -41.72 -24.77 54.17
N ALA A 372 -42.80 -24.15 54.62
CA ALA A 372 -43.35 -24.33 55.95
C ALA A 372 -44.20 -25.60 55.96
N THR A 373 -43.94 -26.50 56.90
CA THR A 373 -44.88 -27.56 57.27
C THR A 373 -44.83 -27.81 58.77
N LYS A 374 -45.96 -27.46 59.40
CA LYS A 374 -46.61 -27.97 60.62
C LYS A 374 -45.90 -27.84 61.97
#